data_AF-A0A8T1VVB4-F1
#
_entry.id   AF-A0A8T1VVB4-F1
#
_cell.length_a   1.000
_cell.length_b   1.000
_cell.length_c   1.000
_cell.angle_alpha   90.00
_cell.angle_beta   90.00
_cell.angle_gamma   90.00
#
_symmetry.space_group_name_H-M   'P 1'
#
loop_
_entity.id
_entity.type
_entity.pdbx_description
1 polymer ?
#
loop_
_entity_poly.entity_id
_entity_poly.type
_entity_poly.pdbx_seq_one_letter_code
_entity_poly.pdbx_strand_id
1 'polypeptide(L)'
;MTFYLLSEGLTCVGIFSGAYESLKVLSRVDKGVDTDTLAAVLEFWIVLAAAAIFEQYLEFFISWFPFYYLFKSVLFGLLLTPNKHFPHVLFEGVIRPAVVNTKRELDANVVPMIESLVIKHGHWFNQKLLARSLQLARDDELLQLERDLQLQLTHVRDEIRGRQSANKQLPAK
;
A
#
# COMPACT_ATOMS: atom_id res chain seq x y z
N MET A 1 -23.76 1.19 30.66
CA MET A 1 -23.22 -0.18 30.47
C MET A 1 -23.79 -0.83 29.21
N THR A 2 -25.11 -0.87 29.04
CA THR A 2 -25.77 -1.43 27.83
C THR A 2 -25.36 -0.74 26.52
N PHE A 3 -25.28 0.59 26.49
CA PHE A 3 -24.89 1.34 25.29
C PHE A 3 -23.41 1.19 24.91
N TYR A 4 -22.52 0.94 25.88
CA TYR A 4 -21.11 0.68 25.62
C TYR A 4 -20.91 -0.70 24.98
N LEU A 5 -21.57 -1.73 25.55
CA LEU A 5 -21.57 -3.09 24.99
C LEU A 5 -22.20 -3.13 23.60
N LEU A 6 -23.21 -2.31 23.34
CA LEU A 6 -23.81 -2.18 22.01
C LEU A 6 -22.80 -1.60 20.99
N SER A 7 -22.04 -0.57 21.38
CA SER A 7 -21.00 0.04 20.53
C SER A 7 -19.88 -0.95 20.21
N GLU A 8 -19.40 -1.70 21.19
CA GLU A 8 -18.34 -2.70 20.97
C GLU A 8 -18.82 -3.93 20.18
N GLY A 9 -20.09 -4.31 20.36
CA GLY A 9 -20.72 -5.32 19.52
C GLY A 9 -20.75 -4.89 18.05
N LEU A 10 -21.06 -3.62 17.79
CA LEU A 10 -21.17 -3.06 16.44
C LEU A 10 -19.81 -2.99 15.73
N THR A 11 -18.74 -2.63 16.45
CA THR A 11 -17.37 -2.64 15.90
C THR A 11 -16.88 -4.05 15.60
N CYS A 12 -17.17 -5.02 16.48
CA CYS A 12 -16.89 -6.43 16.22
C CYS A 12 -17.60 -6.91 14.95
N VAL A 13 -18.91 -6.63 14.82
CA VAL A 13 -19.69 -7.00 13.63
C VAL A 13 -19.14 -6.32 12.37
N GLY A 14 -18.71 -5.06 12.46
CA GLY A 14 -18.04 -4.36 11.36
C GLY A 14 -16.74 -5.05 10.91
N ILE A 15 -15.88 -5.44 11.85
CA ILE A 15 -14.62 -6.14 11.57
C ILE A 15 -14.88 -7.52 10.95
N PHE A 16 -15.83 -8.28 11.52
CA PHE A 16 -16.20 -9.60 11.00
C PHE A 16 -16.81 -9.54 9.60
N SER A 17 -17.69 -8.56 9.36
CA SER A 17 -18.22 -8.29 8.03
C SER A 17 -17.10 -7.97 7.03
N GLY A 18 -16.09 -7.19 7.46
CA GLY A 18 -14.91 -6.81 6.67
C GLY A 18 -14.03 -7.97 6.28
N ALA A 19 -13.75 -8.83 7.24
CA ALA A 19 -13.00 -10.05 7.01
C ALA A 19 -13.76 -11.00 6.06
N TYR A 20 -15.08 -11.13 6.21
CA TYR A 20 -15.90 -12.02 5.38
C TYR A 20 -15.97 -11.55 3.93
N GLU A 21 -16.19 -10.26 3.68
CA GLU A 21 -16.24 -9.73 2.32
C GLU A 21 -14.86 -9.70 1.64
N SER A 22 -13.79 -9.38 2.39
CA SER A 22 -12.42 -9.46 1.86
C SER A 22 -12.07 -10.89 1.43
N LEU A 23 -12.48 -11.89 2.21
CA LEU A 23 -12.29 -13.30 1.87
C LEU A 23 -13.15 -13.74 0.67
N LYS A 24 -14.39 -13.24 0.58
CA LYS A 24 -15.29 -13.47 -0.55
C LYS A 24 -14.77 -12.86 -1.85
N VAL A 25 -14.17 -11.68 -1.76
CA VAL A 25 -13.46 -11.01 -2.85
C VAL A 25 -12.25 -11.84 -3.28
N LEU A 26 -11.40 -12.26 -2.33
CA LEU A 26 -10.20 -13.04 -2.61
C LEU A 26 -10.54 -14.38 -3.29
N SER A 27 -11.63 -15.01 -2.85
CA SER A 27 -12.15 -16.27 -3.42
C SER A 27 -12.76 -16.11 -4.81
N ARG A 28 -12.98 -14.88 -5.28
CA ARG A 28 -13.59 -14.55 -6.56
C ARG A 28 -12.63 -13.85 -7.54
N VAL A 29 -11.46 -13.40 -7.07
CA VAL A 29 -10.37 -12.88 -7.91
C VAL A 29 -9.96 -13.91 -8.97
N ASP A 30 -9.94 -15.20 -8.61
CA ASP A 30 -9.60 -16.30 -9.54
C ASP A 30 -10.69 -16.56 -10.60
N LYS A 31 -11.91 -16.04 -10.41
CA LYS A 31 -13.09 -16.30 -11.27
C LYS A 31 -13.41 -15.16 -12.23
N GLY A 32 -12.55 -14.14 -12.33
CA GLY A 32 -12.75 -13.01 -13.25
C GLY A 32 -13.89 -12.07 -12.83
N VAL A 33 -13.88 -11.61 -11.58
CA VAL A 33 -14.82 -10.59 -11.09
C VAL A 33 -14.52 -9.21 -11.68
N ASP A 34 -15.58 -8.50 -12.07
CA ASP A 34 -15.52 -7.10 -12.52
C ASP A 34 -14.86 -6.20 -11.46
N THR A 35 -13.87 -5.42 -11.89
CA THR A 35 -13.10 -4.48 -11.06
C THR A 35 -14.00 -3.46 -10.35
N ASP A 36 -15.16 -3.15 -10.93
CA ASP A 36 -16.10 -2.16 -10.38
C ASP A 36 -16.82 -2.66 -9.13
N THR A 37 -17.11 -3.97 -9.08
CA THR A 37 -17.72 -4.58 -7.88
C THR A 37 -16.72 -4.62 -6.73
N LEU A 38 -15.45 -4.86 -7.06
CA LEU A 38 -14.35 -4.84 -6.11
C LEU A 38 -14.12 -3.43 -5.54
N ALA A 39 -14.12 -2.43 -6.42
CA ALA A 39 -13.99 -1.03 -6.04
C ALA A 39 -15.12 -0.61 -5.08
N ALA A 40 -16.39 -0.89 -5.40
CA ALA A 40 -17.52 -0.50 -4.56
C ALA A 40 -17.47 -1.12 -3.15
N VAL A 41 -17.02 -2.36 -3.02
CA VAL A 41 -16.80 -3.00 -1.71
C VAL A 41 -15.68 -2.29 -0.95
N LEU A 42 -14.57 -1.97 -1.61
CA LEU A 42 -13.46 -1.26 -0.99
C LEU A 42 -13.82 0.18 -0.57
N GLU A 43 -14.62 0.88 -1.37
CA GLU A 43 -15.17 2.21 -1.04
C GLU A 43 -15.98 2.15 0.25
N PHE A 44 -16.87 1.17 0.37
CA PHE A 44 -17.65 0.93 1.59
C PHE A 44 -16.74 0.68 2.81
N TRP A 45 -15.71 -0.16 2.67
CA TRP A 45 -14.76 -0.44 3.75
C TRP A 45 -13.96 0.79 4.19
N ILE A 46 -13.52 1.64 3.25
CA ILE A 46 -12.77 2.86 3.59
C ILE A 46 -13.67 3.85 4.33
N VAL A 47 -14.91 4.02 3.88
CA VAL A 47 -15.89 4.88 4.56
C VAL A 47 -16.21 4.37 5.97
N LEU A 48 -16.36 3.04 6.13
CA LEU A 48 -16.59 2.41 7.43
C LEU A 48 -15.40 2.62 8.39
N ALA A 49 -14.16 2.46 7.91
CA ALA A 49 -12.97 2.69 8.71
C ALA A 49 -12.82 4.16 9.13
N ALA A 50 -13.09 5.10 8.22
CA ALA A 50 -13.09 6.53 8.53
C ALA A 50 -14.14 6.89 9.59
N ALA A 51 -15.34 6.30 9.49
CA ALA A 51 -16.39 6.46 10.49
C ALA A 51 -15.98 5.89 11.86
N ALA A 52 -15.34 4.72 11.90
CA ALA A 52 -14.83 4.13 13.15
C ALA A 52 -13.77 5.02 13.83
N ILE A 53 -12.87 5.62 13.05
CA ILE A 53 -11.89 6.58 13.56
C ILE A 53 -12.60 7.83 14.11
N PHE A 54 -13.57 8.37 13.37
CA PHE A 54 -14.34 9.52 13.79
C PHE A 54 -15.13 9.26 15.08
N GLU A 55 -15.70 8.06 15.23
CA GLU A 55 -16.35 7.63 16.46
C GLU A 55 -15.41 7.64 17.67
N GLN A 56 -14.16 7.19 17.48
CA GLN A 56 -13.13 7.24 18.52
C GLN A 56 -12.87 8.68 18.98
N TYR A 57 -12.79 9.62 18.04
CA TYR A 57 -12.59 11.04 18.35
C TYR A 57 -13.81 11.65 19.04
N LEU A 58 -15.01 11.40 18.52
CA LEU A 58 -16.22 11.92 19.12
C LEU A 58 -16.45 11.37 20.54
N GLU A 59 -16.06 10.13 20.82
CA GLU A 59 -16.11 9.56 22.17
C GLU A 59 -15.18 10.28 23.15
N PHE A 60 -13.99 10.66 22.68
CA PHE A 60 -13.06 11.47 23.47
C PHE A 60 -13.60 12.89 23.76
N PHE A 61 -14.24 13.54 22.79
CA PHE A 61 -14.70 14.93 22.92
C PHE A 61 -16.11 15.09 23.53
N ILE A 62 -17.04 14.16 23.27
CA ILE A 62 -18.49 14.35 23.50
C ILE A 62 -19.07 13.32 24.49
N SER A 63 -18.24 12.47 25.11
CA SER A 63 -18.69 11.48 26.12
C SER A 63 -19.46 12.05 27.32
N TRP A 64 -19.35 13.36 27.58
CA TRP A 64 -20.09 14.05 28.63
C TRP A 64 -21.55 14.40 28.25
N PHE A 65 -21.95 14.27 26.98
CA PHE A 65 -23.28 14.67 26.50
C PHE A 65 -24.26 13.47 26.43
N PRO A 66 -25.46 13.55 27.06
CA PRO A 66 -26.34 12.40 27.27
C PRO A 66 -27.06 11.87 26.02
N PHE A 67 -27.09 12.61 24.90
CA PHE A 67 -27.75 12.19 23.65
C PHE A 67 -26.78 11.66 22.59
N TYR A 68 -25.49 11.58 22.89
CA TYR A 68 -24.43 11.24 21.94
C TYR A 68 -24.59 9.83 21.33
N TYR A 69 -24.86 8.84 22.17
CA TYR A 69 -24.91 7.43 21.76
C TYR A 69 -26.03 7.12 20.75
N LEU A 70 -27.15 7.85 20.80
CA LEU A 70 -28.24 7.73 19.83
C LEU A 70 -27.82 8.25 18.45
N PHE A 71 -27.20 9.43 18.41
CA PHE A 71 -26.70 9.99 17.16
C PHE A 71 -25.58 9.12 16.56
N LYS A 72 -24.66 8.62 17.40
CA LYS A 72 -23.60 7.66 17.02
C LYS A 72 -24.20 6.42 16.35
N SER A 73 -25.19 5.80 17.00
CA SER A 73 -25.81 4.56 16.50
C SER A 73 -26.61 4.77 15.22
N VAL A 74 -27.29 5.92 15.06
CA VAL A 74 -28.01 6.28 13.84
C VAL A 74 -27.04 6.53 12.68
N LEU A 75 -25.92 7.22 12.93
CA LEU A 75 -24.91 7.48 11.91
C LEU A 75 -24.28 6.17 11.42
N PHE A 76 -23.91 5.28 12.34
CA PHE A 76 -23.35 3.98 12.00
C PHE A 76 -24.37 3.05 11.34
N GLY A 77 -25.63 3.05 11.80
CA GLY A 77 -26.72 2.30 11.20
C GLY A 77 -27.05 2.78 9.77
N LEU A 78 -26.96 4.09 9.52
CA LEU A 78 -27.12 4.65 8.18
C LEU A 78 -25.95 4.26 7.26
N LEU A 79 -24.75 4.15 7.80
CA LEU A 79 -23.57 3.65 7.08
C LEU A 79 -23.66 2.15 6.76
N LEU A 80 -24.15 1.34 7.70
CA LEU A 80 -24.40 -0.09 7.52
C LEU A 80 -25.59 -0.39 6.61
N THR A 81 -26.45 0.60 6.37
CA THR A 81 -27.54 0.46 5.42
C THR A 81 -26.92 0.28 4.02
N PRO A 82 -27.24 -0.80 3.29
CA PRO A 82 -26.65 -1.13 1.99
C PRO A 82 -27.19 -0.22 0.87
N ASN A 83 -27.28 1.08 1.13
CA ASN A 83 -27.74 2.09 0.19
C ASN A 83 -26.50 2.74 -0.44
N LYS A 84 -26.23 2.41 -1.70
CA LYS A 84 -24.99 2.75 -2.43
C LYS A 84 -24.74 4.25 -2.60
N HIS A 85 -25.73 5.10 -2.34
CA HIS A 85 -25.62 6.55 -2.56
C HIS A 85 -24.75 7.28 -1.54
N PHE A 86 -24.83 6.93 -0.25
CA PHE A 86 -24.15 7.70 0.80
C PHE A 86 -22.63 7.41 0.88
N PRO A 87 -22.18 6.14 0.85
CA PRO A 87 -20.75 5.83 0.86
C PRO A 87 -20.03 6.34 -0.39
N HIS A 88 -20.68 6.23 -1.56
CA HIS A 88 -20.09 6.66 -2.83
C HIS A 88 -19.88 8.18 -2.89
N VAL A 89 -20.84 8.98 -2.39
CA VAL A 89 -20.70 10.45 -2.33
C VAL A 89 -19.59 10.87 -1.36
N LEU A 90 -19.47 10.22 -0.20
CA LEU A 90 -18.37 10.46 0.74
C LEU A 90 -17.01 10.03 0.17
N PHE A 91 -16.98 8.92 -0.57
CA PHE A 91 -15.77 8.43 -1.20
C PHE A 91 -15.25 9.40 -2.27
N GLU A 92 -16.09 9.80 -3.22
CA GLU A 92 -15.70 10.76 -4.27
C GLU A 92 -15.37 12.14 -3.71
N GLY A 93 -16.09 12.60 -2.68
CA GLY A 93 -15.93 13.95 -2.14
C GLY A 93 -14.70 14.14 -1.24
N VAL A 94 -14.41 13.19 -0.35
CA VAL A 94 -13.40 13.38 0.71
C VAL A 94 -12.24 12.42 0.56
N ILE A 95 -12.53 11.15 0.33
CA ILE A 95 -11.51 10.10 0.36
C ILE A 95 -10.68 10.12 -0.92
N ARG A 96 -11.31 10.25 -2.08
CA ARG A 96 -10.62 10.29 -3.37
C ARG A 96 -9.61 11.43 -3.49
N PRO A 97 -9.94 12.71 -3.17
CA PRO A 97 -8.94 13.77 -3.19
C PRO A 97 -7.84 13.56 -2.14
N ALA A 98 -8.18 13.04 -0.94
CA ALA A 98 -7.19 12.76 0.09
C ALA A 98 -6.19 11.69 -0.35
N VAL A 99 -6.66 10.56 -0.90
CA VAL A 99 -5.80 9.46 -1.38
C VAL A 99 -4.91 9.91 -2.53
N VAL A 100 -5.46 10.69 -3.48
CA VAL A 100 -4.68 11.23 -4.61
C VAL A 100 -3.58 12.18 -4.10
N ASN A 101 -3.88 13.02 -3.11
CA ASN A 101 -2.90 13.94 -2.55
C ASN A 101 -1.80 13.20 -1.78
N THR A 102 -2.17 12.24 -0.92
CA THR A 102 -1.21 11.41 -0.18
C THR A 102 -0.33 10.60 -1.12
N LYS A 103 -0.89 10.01 -2.19
CA LYS A 103 -0.09 9.27 -3.18
C LYS A 103 0.91 10.18 -3.89
N ARG A 104 0.49 11.41 -4.25
CA ARG A 104 1.39 12.41 -4.84
C ARG A 104 2.53 12.78 -3.89
N GLU A 105 2.26 12.99 -2.62
CA GLU A 105 3.30 13.28 -1.62
C GLU A 105 4.25 12.10 -1.40
N LEU A 106 3.72 10.87 -1.42
CA LEU A 106 4.53 9.66 -1.26
C LEU A 106 5.46 9.45 -2.46
N ASP A 107 4.94 9.58 -3.68
CA ASP A 107 5.73 9.45 -4.91
C ASP A 107 6.76 10.58 -5.03
N ALA A 108 6.43 11.80 -4.59
CA ALA A 108 7.35 12.94 -4.66
C ALA A 108 8.48 12.88 -3.61
N ASN A 109 8.22 12.36 -2.41
CA ASN A 109 9.19 12.43 -1.29
C ASN A 109 9.82 11.09 -0.95
N VAL A 110 9.04 10.01 -0.93
CA VAL A 110 9.47 8.71 -0.39
C VAL A 110 10.19 7.88 -1.45
N VAL A 111 9.63 7.81 -2.66
CA VAL A 111 10.23 7.05 -3.78
C VAL A 111 11.66 7.51 -4.09
N PRO A 112 11.94 8.81 -4.34
CA PRO A 112 13.30 9.25 -4.63
C PRO A 112 14.25 9.08 -3.43
N MET A 113 13.74 9.15 -2.20
CA MET A 113 14.53 8.89 -1.00
C MET A 113 14.97 7.44 -0.93
N ILE A 114 14.06 6.48 -1.19
CA ILE A 114 14.38 5.05 -1.23
C ILE A 114 15.37 4.75 -2.35
N GLU A 115 15.15 5.29 -3.56
CA GLU A 115 16.09 5.11 -4.68
C GLU A 115 17.49 5.60 -4.32
N SER A 116 17.60 6.78 -3.71
CA SER A 116 18.89 7.32 -3.28
C SER A 116 19.53 6.47 -2.17
N LEU A 117 18.76 5.92 -1.23
CA LEU A 117 19.26 5.03 -0.18
C LEU A 117 19.75 3.70 -0.76
N VAL A 118 18.99 3.11 -1.69
CA VAL A 118 19.32 1.85 -2.36
C VAL A 118 20.59 2.01 -3.20
N ILE A 119 20.74 3.11 -3.94
CA ILE A 119 21.95 3.38 -4.72
C ILE A 119 23.16 3.60 -3.78
N LYS A 120 22.97 4.33 -2.68
CA LYS A 120 24.05 4.68 -1.75
C LYS A 120 24.52 3.50 -0.89
N HIS A 121 23.60 2.68 -0.39
CA HIS A 121 23.95 1.52 0.45
C HIS A 121 24.08 0.22 -0.33
N GLY A 122 23.46 0.12 -1.51
CA GLY A 122 23.48 -1.08 -2.35
C GLY A 122 24.90 -1.48 -2.75
N HIS A 123 25.75 -0.52 -3.13
CA HIS A 123 27.13 -0.82 -3.52
C HIS A 123 27.96 -1.41 -2.36
N TRP A 124 27.78 -0.90 -1.14
CA TRP A 124 28.46 -1.44 0.04
C TRP A 124 27.93 -2.81 0.45
N PHE A 125 26.61 -3.02 0.38
CA PHE A 125 25.98 -4.30 0.72
C PHE A 125 26.40 -5.41 -0.27
N ASN A 126 26.40 -5.10 -1.56
CA ASN A 126 26.82 -6.03 -2.61
C ASN A 126 28.30 -6.42 -2.47
N GLN A 127 29.17 -5.44 -2.21
CA GLN A 127 30.59 -5.68 -1.98
C GLN A 127 30.85 -6.53 -0.72
N LYS A 128 30.07 -6.31 0.35
CA LYS A 128 30.21 -7.07 1.60
C LYS A 128 29.65 -8.49 1.50
N LEU A 129 28.56 -8.67 0.75
CA LEU A 129 28.01 -9.99 0.41
C LEU A 129 28.97 -10.78 -0.47
N LEU A 130 29.54 -10.18 -1.51
CA LEU A 130 30.53 -10.82 -2.39
C LEU A 130 31.78 -11.25 -1.62
N ALA A 131 32.27 -10.42 -0.71
CA ALA A 131 33.40 -10.77 0.15
C ALA A 131 33.07 -11.95 1.09
N ARG A 132 31.82 -12.02 1.57
CA ARG A 132 31.36 -13.10 2.44
C ARG A 132 31.13 -14.40 1.66
N SER A 133 30.58 -14.32 0.45
CA SER A 133 30.38 -15.47 -0.42
C SER A 133 31.71 -16.05 -0.87
N LEU A 134 32.73 -15.22 -1.15
CA LEU A 134 34.10 -15.70 -1.45
C LEU A 134 34.71 -16.53 -0.31
N GLN A 135 34.36 -16.23 0.94
CA GLN A 135 34.88 -16.96 2.11
C GLN A 135 34.15 -18.28 2.37
N LEU A 136 32.90 -18.41 1.91
CA LEU A 136 32.06 -19.60 2.11
C LEU A 136 32.01 -20.51 0.88
N ALA A 137 32.37 -20.02 -0.31
CA ALA A 137 32.37 -20.76 -1.56
C ALA A 137 33.51 -21.78 -1.61
N ARG A 138 33.19 -22.99 -2.08
CA ARG A 138 34.13 -24.08 -2.34
C ARG A 138 34.86 -23.83 -3.67
N ASP A 139 36.05 -24.40 -3.90
CA ASP A 139 36.92 -24.05 -5.06
C ASP A 139 36.23 -24.16 -6.43
N ASP A 140 35.29 -25.10 -6.57
CA ASP A 140 34.47 -25.32 -7.75
C ASP A 140 33.37 -24.25 -7.97
N GLU A 141 32.77 -23.76 -6.89
CA GLU A 141 31.80 -22.66 -6.91
C GLU A 141 32.49 -21.31 -7.16
N LEU A 142 33.74 -21.17 -6.74
CA LEU A 142 34.55 -19.96 -6.92
C LEU A 142 34.87 -19.70 -8.41
N LEU A 143 35.16 -20.77 -9.16
CA LEU A 143 35.34 -20.73 -10.61
C LEU A 143 34.05 -20.44 -11.38
N GLN A 144 32.88 -20.83 -10.85
CA GLN A 144 31.59 -20.45 -11.44
C GLN A 144 31.29 -18.97 -11.19
N LEU A 145 31.50 -18.49 -9.96
CA LEU A 145 31.30 -17.11 -9.58
C LEU A 145 32.20 -16.14 -10.38
N GLU A 146 33.46 -16.52 -10.63
CA GLU A 146 34.37 -15.74 -11.47
C GLU A 146 33.83 -15.59 -12.90
N ARG A 147 33.39 -16.69 -13.52
CA ARG A 147 32.84 -16.67 -14.88
C ARG A 147 31.60 -15.79 -14.97
N ASP A 148 30.69 -15.89 -14.00
CA ASP A 148 29.49 -15.05 -13.97
C ASP A 148 29.82 -13.56 -13.79
N LEU A 149 30.78 -13.23 -12.92
CA LEU A 149 31.24 -11.85 -12.75
C LEU A 149 31.88 -11.31 -14.02
N GLN A 150 32.68 -12.12 -14.72
CA GLN A 150 33.26 -11.74 -16.01
C GLN A 150 32.19 -11.47 -17.07
N LEU A 151 31.14 -12.31 -17.13
CA LEU A 151 30.00 -12.11 -18.03
C LEU A 151 29.21 -10.84 -17.73
N GLN A 152 28.98 -10.54 -16.45
CA GLN A 152 28.31 -9.30 -16.06
C GLN A 152 29.16 -8.07 -16.42
N LEU A 153 30.48 -8.15 -16.24
CA LEU A 153 31.40 -7.07 -16.60
C LEU A 153 31.45 -6.80 -18.11
N THR A 154 31.45 -7.86 -18.93
CA THR A 154 31.41 -7.69 -20.39
C THR A 154 30.09 -7.04 -20.82
N HIS A 155 28.96 -7.51 -20.29
CA HIS A 155 27.65 -6.91 -20.56
C HIS A 155 27.60 -5.42 -20.20
N VAL A 156 28.07 -5.04 -19.00
CA VAL A 156 28.12 -3.63 -18.58
C VAL A 156 29.04 -2.81 -19.48
N ARG A 157 30.19 -3.36 -19.88
CA ARG A 157 31.14 -2.67 -20.77
C ARG A 157 30.55 -2.42 -22.15
N ASP A 158 29.81 -3.38 -22.70
CA ASP A 158 29.15 -3.26 -23.99
C ASP A 158 28.03 -2.22 -23.95
N GLU A 159 27.22 -2.20 -22.89
CA GLU A 159 26.20 -1.18 -22.67
C GLU A 159 26.80 0.24 -22.57
N ILE A 160 27.90 0.40 -21.81
CA ILE A 160 28.62 1.69 -21.72
C ILE A 160 29.15 2.12 -23.09
N ARG A 161 29.76 1.19 -23.84
CA ARG A 161 30.28 1.46 -25.19
C ARG A 161 29.16 1.84 -26.16
N GLY A 162 28.00 1.19 -26.06
CA GLY A 162 26.79 1.51 -26.82
C GLY A 162 26.31 2.94 -26.55
N ARG A 163 26.18 3.31 -25.27
CA ARG A 163 25.79 4.68 -24.86
C ARG A 163 26.79 5.74 -25.30
N GLN A 164 28.09 5.46 -25.20
CA GLN A 164 29.14 6.39 -25.65
C GLN A 164 29.12 6.58 -27.18
N SER A 165 28.87 5.50 -27.93
CA SER A 165 28.77 5.56 -29.40
C SER A 165 27.53 6.33 -29.85
N ALA A 166 26.39 6.12 -29.18
CA ALA A 166 25.15 6.86 -29.42
C ALA A 166 25.29 8.35 -29.07
N ASN A 167 25.94 8.68 -27.95
CA ASN A 167 26.16 10.07 -27.54
C ASN A 167 27.12 10.82 -28.49
N LYS A 168 28.10 10.12 -29.09
CA LYS A 168 29.03 10.69 -30.07
C LYS A 168 28.39 10.94 -31.45
N GLN A 169 27.28 10.29 -31.76
CA GLN A 169 26.54 10.43 -33.02
C GLN A 169 25.47 11.53 -32.99
N LEU A 170 25.13 12.08 -31.82
CA LEU A 170 24.27 13.25 -31.70
C LEU A 170 25.08 14.51 -32.05
N PRO A 171 24.83 15.19 -33.19
CA PRO A 171 25.52 16.42 -33.51
C PRO A 171 25.16 17.48 -32.45
N ALA A 172 26.18 18.12 -31.89
CA ALA A 172 26.02 19.27 -31.01
C ALA A 172 25.18 20.32 -31.75
N LYS A 173 23.95 20.53 -31.29
CA LYS A 173 23.04 21.55 -31.80
C LYS A 173 23.34 22.88 -31.14
#